data_AF-A0A182TBH2-F1
#
_entry.id   AF-A0A182TBH2-F1
#
_cell.length_a   1.000
_cell.length_b   1.000
_cell.length_c   1.000
_cell.angle_alpha   90.00
_cell.angle_beta   90.00
_cell.angle_gamma   90.00
#
_symmetry.space_group_name_H-M   'P 1'
#
loop_
_entity.id
_entity.type
_entity.pdbx_description
1 polymer ?
#
loop_
_entity_poly.entity_id
_entity_poly.type
_entity_poly.pdbx_seq_one_letter_code
_entity_poly.pdbx_strand_id
1 'polypeptide(L)'
;MEQELIDIECYRKTVKNYIDLRRYQTALFWAEKVTVLSNGEPRDVYWEAQCMFLLREFQRAAHTIRSRGLEKTNLLCHYLAAECLNEAKEYQAALEILNSVDCETLSCAMSGRIGSCTASSMKDDSTTDESHDGSVYEEPFKNDIIASVYFLK
;
A
#
# COMPACT_ATOMS: atom_id res chain seq x y z
N MET A 1 -5.16 30.55 15.31
CA MET A 1 -5.15 29.24 16.00
C MET A 1 -3.86 28.59 15.62
N GLU A 2 -2.91 28.54 16.55
CA GLU A 2 -1.70 27.76 16.37
C GLU A 2 -2.14 26.31 16.26
N GLN A 3 -2.06 25.74 15.05
CA GLN A 3 -2.08 24.30 14.90
C GLN A 3 -0.84 23.81 15.66
N GLU A 4 -1.03 23.32 16.89
CA GLU A 4 -0.03 22.46 17.51
C GLU A 4 0.39 21.44 16.45
N LEU A 5 1.68 21.34 16.17
CA LEU A 5 2.23 20.43 15.17
C LEU A 5 1.91 19.00 15.61
N ILE A 6 0.76 18.49 15.16
CA ILE A 6 0.34 17.12 15.43
C ILE A 6 1.35 16.20 14.75
N ASP A 7 2.15 15.48 15.55
CA ASP A 7 3.11 14.51 15.04
C ASP A 7 2.39 13.21 14.64
N ILE A 8 2.01 13.14 13.36
CA ILE A 8 1.37 11.96 12.75
C ILE A 8 2.28 10.72 12.83
N GLU A 9 3.60 10.90 12.81
CA GLU A 9 4.55 9.79 12.79
C GLU A 9 4.57 9.02 14.11
N CYS A 10 4.36 9.72 15.23
CA CYS A 10 4.16 9.09 16.53
C CYS A 10 2.96 8.13 16.53
N TYR A 11 1.82 8.57 15.98
CA TYR A 11 0.62 7.74 15.89
C TYR A 11 0.80 6.55 14.94
N ARG A 12 1.52 6.71 13.82
CA ARG A 12 1.86 5.57 12.93
C ARG A 12 2.66 4.49 13.65
N LYS A 13 3.62 4.89 14.50
CA LYS A 13 4.36 3.95 15.36
C LYS A 13 3.44 3.28 16.38
N THR A 14 2.50 4.02 16.96
CA THR A 14 1.49 3.47 17.88
C THR A 14 0.63 2.41 17.20
N VAL A 15 0.15 2.66 15.98
CA VAL A 15 -0.61 1.68 15.18
C VAL A 15 0.20 0.40 14.99
N LYS A 16 1.44 0.52 14.49
CA LYS A 16 2.34 -0.64 14.29
C LYS A 16 2.54 -1.45 15.57
N ASN A 17 2.83 -0.77 16.68
CA ASN A 17 3.00 -1.43 17.97
C ASN A 17 1.76 -2.24 18.39
N TYR A 18 0.54 -1.72 18.18
CA TYR A 18 -0.68 -2.49 18.49
C TYR A 18 -0.92 -3.66 17.53
N ILE A 19 -0.50 -3.56 16.26
CA ILE A 19 -0.53 -4.67 15.30
C ILE A 19 0.42 -5.78 15.77
N ASP A 20 1.65 -5.43 16.17
CA ASP A 20 2.65 -6.37 16.67
C ASP A 20 2.15 -7.10 17.93
N LEU A 21 1.47 -6.37 18.82
CA LEU A 21 0.81 -6.92 20.01
C LEU A 21 -0.49 -7.68 19.73
N ARG A 22 -0.88 -7.86 18.46
CA ARG A 22 -2.13 -8.53 18.03
C ARG A 22 -3.41 -7.87 18.57
N ARG A 23 -3.36 -6.61 18.98
CA ARG A 23 -4.50 -5.82 19.49
C ARG A 23 -5.17 -5.05 18.36
N TYR A 24 -5.73 -5.78 17.39
CA TYR A 24 -6.19 -5.20 16.13
C TYR A 24 -7.34 -4.20 16.27
N GLN A 25 -8.25 -4.39 17.24
CA GLN A 25 -9.33 -3.41 17.49
C GLN A 25 -8.76 -2.05 17.95
N THR A 26 -7.75 -2.07 18.82
CA THR A 26 -7.06 -0.85 19.27
C THR A 26 -6.22 -0.25 18.14
N ALA A 27 -5.51 -1.10 17.37
CA ALA A 27 -4.76 -0.66 16.21
C ALA A 27 -5.66 0.05 15.18
N LEU A 28 -6.81 -0.53 14.87
CA LEU A 28 -7.81 0.03 13.95
C LEU A 28 -8.29 1.39 14.43
N PHE A 29 -8.65 1.52 15.72
CA PHE A 29 -9.07 2.80 16.28
C PHE A 29 -8.04 3.90 16.04
N TRP A 30 -6.76 3.63 16.30
CA TRP A 30 -5.69 4.59 16.06
C TRP A 30 -5.43 4.82 14.58
N ALA A 31 -5.50 3.78 13.75
CA ALA A 31 -5.34 3.90 12.31
C ALA A 31 -6.40 4.81 11.68
N GLU A 32 -7.66 4.67 12.08
CA GLU A 32 -8.74 5.58 11.65
C GLU A 32 -8.45 7.04 12.03
N LYS A 33 -7.83 7.29 13.20
CA LYS A 33 -7.40 8.65 13.58
C LYS A 33 -6.25 9.15 12.72
N VAL A 34 -5.25 8.32 12.46
CA VAL A 34 -4.12 8.66 11.60
C VAL A 34 -4.61 9.02 10.20
N THR A 35 -5.48 8.22 9.59
CA THR A 35 -6.03 8.48 8.26
C THR A 35 -6.75 9.83 8.18
N VAL A 36 -7.54 10.17 9.21
CA VAL A 36 -8.23 11.47 9.26
C VAL A 36 -7.22 12.61 9.41
N LEU A 37 -6.22 12.46 10.28
CA LEU A 37 -5.19 13.48 10.52
C LEU A 37 -4.28 13.70 9.30
N SER A 38 -4.03 12.66 8.50
CA SER A 38 -3.22 12.74 7.28
C SER A 38 -4.01 13.11 6.02
N ASN A 39 -5.30 13.46 6.16
CA ASN A 39 -6.21 13.75 5.06
C ASN A 39 -6.33 12.61 4.03
N GLY A 40 -6.30 11.35 4.50
CA GLY A 40 -6.49 10.18 3.65
C GLY A 40 -5.27 9.83 2.80
N GLU A 41 -4.06 10.05 3.31
CA GLU A 41 -2.84 9.66 2.62
C GLU A 41 -2.85 8.14 2.33
N PRO A 42 -2.51 7.69 1.10
CA PRO A 42 -2.65 6.30 0.69
C PRO A 42 -2.03 5.27 1.64
N ARG A 43 -0.86 5.57 2.21
CA ARG A 43 -0.21 4.70 3.20
C ARG A 43 -1.06 4.53 4.46
N ASP A 44 -1.65 5.60 4.98
CA ASP A 44 -2.42 5.55 6.22
C ASP A 44 -3.75 4.84 6.00
N VAL A 45 -4.39 5.06 4.85
CA VAL A 45 -5.58 4.30 4.42
C VAL A 45 -5.26 2.81 4.30
N TYR A 46 -4.11 2.46 3.73
CA TYR A 46 -3.66 1.07 3.64
C TYR A 46 -3.58 0.44 5.04
N TRP A 47 -2.97 1.12 6.02
CA TRP A 47 -2.86 0.60 7.38
C TRP A 47 -4.20 0.48 8.11
N GLU A 48 -5.13 1.42 7.89
CA GLU A 48 -6.50 1.31 8.36
C GLU A 48 -7.20 0.07 7.79
N ALA A 49 -7.14 -0.11 6.46
CA ALA A 49 -7.72 -1.27 5.78
C ALA A 49 -7.05 -2.59 6.21
N GLN A 50 -5.74 -2.59 6.42
CA GLN A 50 -4.99 -3.74 6.92
C GLN A 50 -5.48 -4.16 8.31
N CYS A 51 -5.77 -3.20 9.20
CA CYS A 51 -6.34 -3.51 10.51
C CYS A 51 -7.75 -4.14 10.38
N MET A 52 -8.60 -3.61 9.48
CA MET A 52 -9.91 -4.19 9.18
C MET A 52 -9.79 -5.62 8.63
N PHE A 53 -8.82 -5.88 7.75
CA PHE A 53 -8.55 -7.22 7.21
C PHE A 53 -8.14 -8.22 8.31
N LEU A 54 -7.26 -7.81 9.22
CA LEU A 54 -6.85 -8.62 10.38
C LEU A 54 -8.02 -8.93 11.32
N LEU A 55 -9.03 -8.07 11.35
CA LEU A 55 -10.29 -8.27 12.08
C LEU A 55 -11.35 -9.07 11.30
N ARG A 56 -11.04 -9.55 10.09
CA ARG A 56 -11.96 -10.27 9.18
C ARG A 56 -13.12 -9.41 8.67
N GLU A 57 -12.96 -8.09 8.67
CA GLU A 57 -13.95 -7.15 8.14
C GLU A 57 -13.66 -6.81 6.67
N PHE A 58 -13.62 -7.84 5.83
CA PHE A 58 -13.10 -7.73 4.46
C PHE A 58 -13.86 -6.74 3.56
N GLN A 59 -15.20 -6.76 3.63
CA GLN A 59 -16.05 -5.85 2.87
C GLN A 59 -15.82 -4.39 3.26
N ARG A 60 -15.62 -4.16 4.56
CA ARG A 60 -15.34 -2.83 5.10
C ARG A 60 -13.97 -2.35 4.61
N ALA A 61 -12.95 -3.19 4.69
CA ALA A 61 -11.61 -2.90 4.19
C ALA A 61 -11.61 -2.57 2.68
N ALA A 62 -12.25 -3.41 1.86
CA ALA A 62 -12.37 -3.19 0.41
C ALA A 62 -13.09 -1.86 0.10
N HIS A 63 -14.18 -1.56 0.80
CA HIS A 63 -14.90 -0.31 0.63
C HIS A 63 -14.06 0.92 1.04
N THR A 64 -13.34 0.84 2.16
CA THR A 64 -12.43 1.88 2.66
C THR A 64 -11.37 2.26 1.62
N ILE A 65 -10.84 1.29 0.88
CA ILE A 65 -9.89 1.53 -0.22
C ILE A 65 -10.60 2.12 -1.45
N ARG A 66 -11.69 1.47 -1.89
CA ARG A 66 -12.38 1.80 -3.15
C ARG A 66 -13.09 3.15 -3.12
N SER A 67 -13.66 3.52 -1.97
CA SER A 67 -14.32 4.83 -1.79
C SER A 67 -13.38 6.01 -2.00
N ARG A 68 -12.07 5.79 -1.85
CA ARG A 68 -11.01 6.79 -2.05
C ARG A 68 -10.29 6.65 -3.40
N GLY A 69 -10.68 5.68 -4.23
CA GLY A 69 -10.09 5.44 -5.56
C GLY A 69 -8.64 4.95 -5.53
N LEU A 70 -8.18 4.44 -4.39
CA LEU A 70 -6.78 4.03 -4.20
C LEU A 70 -6.45 2.71 -4.88
N GLU A 71 -7.46 1.90 -5.19
CA GLU A 71 -7.29 0.64 -5.95
C GLU A 71 -6.74 0.87 -7.36
N LYS A 72 -6.80 2.12 -7.87
CA LYS A 72 -6.33 2.47 -9.22
C LYS A 72 -5.02 3.25 -9.24
N THR A 73 -4.55 3.71 -8.07
CA THR A 73 -3.43 4.64 -7.96
C THR A 73 -2.30 4.11 -7.10
N ASN A 74 -2.60 3.19 -6.19
CA ASN A 74 -1.63 2.62 -5.26
C ASN A 74 -1.62 1.09 -5.35
N LEU A 75 -0.44 0.52 -5.60
CA LEU A 75 -0.28 -0.92 -5.80
C LEU A 75 -0.64 -1.75 -4.55
N LEU A 76 -0.27 -1.28 -3.36
CA LEU A 76 -0.57 -1.98 -2.10
C LEU A 76 -2.08 -2.01 -1.84
N CYS A 77 -2.74 -0.87 -2.05
CA CYS A 77 -4.19 -0.75 -1.92
C CYS A 77 -4.93 -1.59 -2.97
N HIS A 78 -4.44 -1.62 -4.20
CA HIS A 78 -4.98 -2.46 -5.28
C HIS A 78 -4.98 -3.94 -4.88
N TYR A 79 -3.82 -4.45 -4.45
CA TYR A 79 -3.67 -5.83 -4.03
C TYR A 79 -4.54 -6.14 -2.82
N LEU A 80 -4.48 -5.31 -1.77
CA LEU A 80 -5.27 -5.52 -0.55
C LEU A 80 -6.78 -5.50 -0.82
N ALA A 81 -7.26 -4.63 -1.71
CA ALA A 81 -8.67 -4.61 -2.09
C ALA A 81 -9.11 -5.90 -2.81
N ALA A 82 -8.28 -6.41 -3.73
CA ALA A 82 -8.54 -7.68 -4.40
C ALA A 82 -8.52 -8.86 -3.41
N GLU A 83 -7.55 -8.88 -2.49
CA GLU A 83 -7.43 -9.90 -1.44
C GLU A 83 -8.65 -9.89 -0.51
N CYS A 84 -9.11 -8.71 -0.08
CA CYS A 84 -10.32 -8.56 0.71
C CYS A 84 -11.56 -9.15 0.01
N LEU A 85 -11.74 -8.87 -1.29
CA LEU A 85 -12.88 -9.41 -2.06
C LEU A 85 -12.77 -10.93 -2.25
N ASN A 86 -11.55 -11.44 -2.43
CA ASN A 86 -11.30 -12.88 -2.51
C ASN A 86 -11.68 -13.60 -1.20
N GLU A 87 -11.25 -13.07 -0.06
CA GLU A 87 -11.60 -13.60 1.27
C GLU A 87 -13.10 -13.48 1.58
N ALA A 88 -13.75 -12.45 1.05
CA ALA A 88 -15.20 -12.29 1.12
C ALA A 88 -15.98 -13.16 0.12
N LYS A 89 -15.29 -13.98 -0.70
CA LYS A 89 -15.85 -14.87 -1.73
C LYS A 89 -16.55 -14.13 -2.88
N GLU A 90 -16.23 -12.86 -3.08
CA GLU A 90 -16.68 -12.06 -4.23
C GLU A 90 -15.67 -12.13 -5.37
N TYR A 91 -15.45 -13.34 -5.88
CA TYR A 91 -14.39 -13.62 -6.86
C TYR A 91 -14.50 -12.80 -8.15
N GLN A 92 -15.73 -12.54 -8.60
CA GLN A 92 -15.96 -11.73 -9.80
C GLN A 92 -15.49 -10.29 -9.61
N ALA A 93 -15.80 -9.69 -8.46
CA ALA A 93 -15.36 -8.34 -8.12
C ALA A 93 -13.84 -8.27 -7.91
N ALA A 94 -13.24 -9.32 -7.32
CA ALA A 94 -11.78 -9.41 -7.20
C ALA A 94 -11.10 -9.44 -8.57
N LEU A 95 -11.62 -10.24 -9.52
CA LEU A 95 -11.12 -10.29 -10.90
C LEU A 95 -11.26 -8.95 -11.61
N GLU A 96 -12.37 -8.24 -11.41
CA GLU A 96 -12.55 -6.89 -11.97
C GLU A 96 -11.49 -5.91 -11.46
N ILE A 97 -11.17 -5.94 -10.15
CA ILE A 97 -10.08 -5.11 -9.62
C ILE A 97 -8.76 -5.51 -10.28
N LEU A 98 -8.39 -6.79 -10.27
CA LEU A 98 -7.11 -7.26 -10.83
C LEU A 98 -6.94 -6.95 -12.32
N ASN A 99 -8.02 -6.96 -13.10
CA ASN A 99 -7.99 -6.63 -14.53
C ASN A 99 -8.11 -5.12 -14.80
N SER A 100 -8.43 -4.30 -13.79
CA SER A 100 -8.72 -2.87 -14.00
C SER A 100 -7.48 -2.03 -14.29
N VAL A 101 -6.29 -2.47 -13.86
CA VAL A 101 -5.04 -1.74 -14.06
C VAL A 101 -3.89 -2.71 -14.30
N ASP A 102 -3.08 -2.43 -15.33
CA ASP A 102 -1.82 -3.14 -15.53
C ASP A 102 -0.87 -2.83 -14.37
N CYS A 103 -0.47 -3.86 -13.62
CA CYS A 103 0.40 -3.74 -12.44
C CYS A 103 1.72 -2.97 -12.73
N GLU A 104 2.24 -3.10 -13.95
CA GLU A 104 3.42 -2.34 -14.42
C GLU A 104 3.20 -0.82 -14.39
N THR A 105 1.99 -0.37 -14.72
CA THR A 105 1.60 1.05 -14.69
C THR A 105 1.55 1.59 -13.27
N LEU A 106 1.13 0.78 -12.29
CA LEU A 106 1.09 1.15 -10.87
C LEU A 106 2.48 1.16 -10.22
N SER A 107 3.34 0.21 -10.58
CA SER A 107 4.71 0.11 -10.08
C SER A 107 5.56 1.31 -10.50
N CYS A 108 5.38 1.81 -11.73
CA CYS A 108 6.07 3.02 -12.21
C CYS A 108 5.70 4.28 -11.43
N ALA A 109 4.45 4.41 -10.99
CA ALA A 109 3.99 5.56 -10.19
C ALA A 109 4.67 5.63 -8.81
N MET A 110 5.15 4.50 -8.29
CA MET A 110 5.88 4.44 -7.01
C MET A 110 7.36 4.80 -7.10
N SER A 111 7.95 4.77 -8.30
CA SER A 111 9.39 5.02 -8.49
C SER A 111 9.73 6.46 -8.90
N GLY A 112 8.76 7.37 -8.99
CA GLY A 112 9.02 8.79 -9.29
C GLY A 112 9.68 9.07 -10.65
N ARG A 113 9.78 8.09 -11.53
CA ARG A 113 10.35 8.27 -12.88
C ARG A 113 9.24 8.44 -13.90
N ILE A 114 8.70 9.65 -14.00
CA ILE A 114 8.08 10.08 -15.26
C ILE A 114 9.23 10.33 -16.24
N GLY A 115 9.64 9.26 -16.90
CA GLY A 115 10.50 9.28 -18.07
C GLY A 115 9.82 8.48 -19.16
N SER A 116 9.11 9.19 -20.05
CA SER A 116 8.58 8.65 -21.29
C SER A 116 9.64 7.83 -22.02
N CYS A 117 9.41 6.53 -22.23
CA CYS A 117 10.15 5.75 -23.21
C CYS A 117 9.18 5.00 -24.11
N THR A 118 8.71 5.74 -25.13
CA THR A 118 8.39 5.16 -26.43
C THR A 118 9.55 4.26 -26.89
N ALA A 119 9.20 3.09 -27.41
CA ALA A 119 10.12 2.10 -27.94
C ALA A 119 11.17 2.70 -28.90
N SER A 120 12.46 2.47 -28.64
CA SER A 120 13.44 2.05 -29.65
C SER A 120 14.87 1.93 -29.09
N SER A 121 15.50 0.80 -29.43
CA SER A 121 16.93 0.63 -29.74
C SER A 121 17.97 0.53 -28.62
N MET A 122 18.56 -0.68 -28.60
CA MET A 122 19.90 -1.09 -28.21
C MET A 122 20.96 0.03 -28.10
N LYS A 123 21.70 0.03 -26.99
CA LYS A 123 23.17 -0.05 -26.96
C LYS A 123 23.71 -0.28 -25.54
N ASP A 124 24.88 -0.86 -25.57
CA ASP A 124 25.77 -1.49 -24.62
C ASP A 124 26.73 -0.52 -23.91
N ASP A 125 27.21 -0.99 -22.74
CA ASP A 125 28.53 -0.77 -22.14
C ASP A 125 28.76 0.25 -20.99
N SER A 126 29.51 -0.26 -20.01
CA SER A 126 30.47 0.36 -19.09
C SER A 126 30.02 1.11 -17.81
N THR A 127 30.31 0.43 -16.69
CA THR A 127 30.99 0.80 -15.43
C THR A 127 30.98 2.23 -14.82
N THR A 128 30.74 2.19 -13.49
CA THR A 128 31.12 3.08 -12.37
C THR A 128 30.50 4.48 -12.27
N ASP A 129 29.73 4.74 -11.21
CA ASP A 129 30.17 5.60 -10.10
C ASP A 129 29.20 5.50 -8.91
N GLU A 130 29.73 5.64 -7.69
CA GLU A 130 28.98 5.52 -6.45
C GLU A 130 28.12 6.75 -6.17
N SER A 131 26.90 6.55 -5.64
CA SER A 131 26.30 7.54 -4.75
C SER A 131 25.47 6.82 -3.71
N HIS A 132 25.92 6.94 -2.47
CA HIS A 132 25.23 6.54 -1.27
C HIS A 132 23.94 7.37 -1.13
N ASP A 133 22.79 6.79 -1.50
CA ASP A 133 21.49 7.34 -1.11
C ASP A 133 20.88 6.44 -0.03
N GLY A 134 20.96 6.93 1.21
CA GLY A 134 20.41 6.32 2.39
C GLY A 134 18.89 6.38 2.38
N SER A 135 18.25 5.58 1.53
CA SER A 135 16.85 5.21 1.67
C SER A 135 16.76 3.89 2.46
N VAL A 136 17.10 3.95 3.76
CA VAL A 136 16.77 2.88 4.72
C VAL A 136 15.27 2.95 5.02
N TYR A 137 14.48 2.59 4.01
CA TYR A 137 13.12 2.13 4.16
C TYR A 137 12.95 0.94 3.21
N GLU A 138 13.68 -0.15 3.50
CA GLU A 138 13.24 -1.47 3.08
C GLU A 138 11.88 -1.69 3.76
N GLU A 139 10.80 -1.43 3.02
CA GLU A 139 9.44 -1.75 3.43
C GLU A 139 9.39 -3.25 3.72
N PRO A 140 9.16 -3.67 4.98
CA PRO A 140 9.28 -5.08 5.37
C PRO A 140 8.33 -5.99 4.58
N PHE A 141 7.25 -5.45 4.01
CA PHE A 141 6.30 -6.19 3.20
C PHE A 141 6.61 -6.20 1.71
N LYS A 142 7.56 -5.39 1.22
CA LYS A 142 7.94 -5.41 -0.20
C LYS A 142 8.54 -6.77 -0.57
N ASN A 143 9.36 -7.31 0.33
CA ASN A 143 9.93 -8.65 0.17
C ASN A 143 8.88 -9.76 0.35
N ASP A 144 7.92 -9.59 1.26
CA ASP A 144 6.85 -10.59 1.49
C ASP A 144 5.79 -10.61 0.39
N ILE A 145 5.44 -9.45 -0.18
CA ILE A 145 4.53 -9.33 -1.34
C ILE A 145 5.22 -9.90 -2.58
N ILE A 146 6.48 -9.55 -2.82
CA ILE A 146 7.27 -10.12 -3.93
C ILE A 146 7.45 -11.64 -3.73
N ALA A 147 7.76 -12.10 -2.52
CA ALA A 147 7.88 -13.53 -2.21
C ALA A 147 6.56 -14.26 -2.44
N SER A 148 5.42 -13.68 -2.05
CA SER A 148 4.10 -14.25 -2.27
C SER A 148 3.78 -14.39 -3.77
N VAL A 149 4.21 -13.44 -4.61
CA VAL A 149 4.09 -13.53 -6.08
C VAL A 149 4.93 -14.68 -6.67
N TYR A 150 6.11 -14.96 -6.11
CA TYR A 150 6.97 -16.05 -6.59
C TYR A 150 6.51 -17.46 -6.15
N PHE A 151 5.81 -17.59 -5.01
CA PHE A 151 5.32 -18.88 -4.51
C PHE A 151 4.04 -19.40 -5.21
N LEU A 152 3.45 -18.61 -6.11
CA LEU A 152 2.23 -18.95 -6.88
C LEU A 152 2.52 -19.42 -8.32
N LYS A 153 3.78 -19.67 -8.69
CA LYS A 153 4.20 -20.30 -9.96
C LYS A 153 4.78 -21.69 -9.71
#